data_AF-A0A841BUG9-F1
#
_entry.id   AF-A0A841BUG9-F1
#
_cell.length_a   1.000
_cell.length_b   1.000
_cell.length_c   1.000
_cell.angle_alpha   90.00
_cell.angle_beta   90.00
_cell.angle_gamma   90.00
#
_symmetry.space_group_name_H-M   'P 1'
#
loop_
_entity.id
_entity.type
_entity.pdbx_description
1 polymer ?
#
loop_
_entity_poly.entity_id
_entity_poly.type
_entity_poly.pdbx_seq_one_letter_code
_entity_poly.pdbx_strand_id
1 'polypeptide(L)'
;MTEDELLVTLRVALCAEAVEEGWAPATAEKLADVAIRRWESFERRSKPNKRTYRLRIHDLVQGLRQGAPFDLIYLEPGAFERLASRFGEVLTRLP
;
A
#
# COMPACT_ATOMS: atom_id res chain seq x y z
N MET A 1 18.43 -13.53 0.57
CA MET A 1 16.98 -13.32 0.71
C MET A 1 16.35 -13.77 -0.58
N THR A 2 15.50 -14.79 -0.54
CA THR A 2 14.70 -15.22 -1.69
C THR A 2 13.58 -14.23 -1.97
N GLU A 3 12.96 -14.31 -3.14
CA GLU A 3 11.78 -13.50 -3.49
C GLU A 3 10.64 -13.70 -2.48
N ASP A 4 10.42 -14.95 -2.05
CA ASP A 4 9.42 -15.28 -1.03
C ASP A 4 9.73 -14.65 0.33
N GLU A 5 11.00 -14.69 0.77
CA GLU A 5 11.44 -14.07 2.02
C GLU A 5 11.28 -12.54 2.00
N LEU A 6 11.57 -11.92 0.85
CA LEU A 6 11.36 -10.48 0.64
C LEU A 6 9.87 -10.14 0.69
N LEU A 7 9.01 -10.93 0.04
CA LEU A 7 7.57 -10.72 0.04
C LEU A 7 6.98 -10.82 1.45
N VAL A 8 7.42 -11.80 2.25
CA VAL A 8 7.00 -11.93 3.65
C VAL A 8 7.46 -10.71 4.44
N THR A 9 8.71 -10.27 4.26
CA THR A 9 9.28 -9.09 4.95
C THR A 9 8.49 -7.82 4.62
N LEU A 10 8.19 -7.60 3.33
CA LEU A 10 7.38 -6.50 2.84
C LEU A 10 5.99 -6.51 3.46
N ARG A 11 5.32 -7.66 3.45
CA ARG A 11 3.97 -7.81 4.01
C ARG A 11 3.95 -7.50 5.50
N VAL A 12 4.94 -7.99 6.26
CA VAL A 12 5.07 -7.72 7.70
C VAL A 12 5.27 -6.23 7.96
N ALA A 13 6.18 -5.57 7.23
CA ALA A 13 6.44 -4.14 7.38
C ALA A 13 5.20 -3.29 7.06
N LEU A 14 4.52 -3.56 5.94
CA LEU A 14 3.31 -2.85 5.55
C LEU A 14 2.16 -3.07 6.55
N CYS A 15 2.03 -4.28 7.10
CA CYS A 15 1.04 -4.56 8.13
C CYS A 15 1.31 -3.74 9.39
N ALA A 16 2.57 -3.64 9.82
CA ALA A 16 2.95 -2.83 10.99
C ALA A 16 2.61 -1.35 10.81
N GLU A 17 2.92 -0.76 9.64
CA GLU A 17 2.57 0.63 9.33
C GLU A 17 1.05 0.87 9.36
N ALA A 18 0.25 -0.06 8.84
CA ALA A 18 -1.20 0.04 8.89
C ALA A 18 -1.76 -0.09 10.32
N VAL A 19 -1.24 -1.01 11.12
CA VAL A 19 -1.66 -1.13 12.52
C VAL A 19 -1.32 0.15 13.30
N GLU A 20 -0.15 0.75 13.05
CA GLU A 20 0.25 2.01 13.68
C GLU A 20 -0.65 3.19 13.27
N GLU A 21 -1.12 3.24 12.02
CA GLU A 21 -2.15 4.19 11.56
C GLU A 21 -3.57 3.90 12.12
N GLY A 22 -3.72 2.88 12.97
CA GLY A 22 -4.97 2.56 13.66
C GLY A 22 -5.88 1.57 12.92
N TRP A 23 -5.39 0.90 11.88
CA TRP A 23 -6.16 -0.14 11.18
C TRP A 23 -6.17 -1.44 11.98
N ALA A 24 -7.33 -2.09 12.06
CA ALA A 24 -7.43 -3.41 12.68
C ALA A 24 -6.49 -4.41 11.97
N PRO A 25 -5.82 -5.34 12.68
CA PRO A 25 -4.82 -6.25 12.10
C PRO A 25 -5.31 -7.01 10.86
N ALA A 26 -6.55 -7.55 10.90
CA ALA A 26 -7.13 -8.26 9.76
C ALA A 26 -7.37 -7.35 8.53
N THR A 27 -7.57 -6.05 8.73
CA THR A 27 -7.68 -5.06 7.66
C THR A 27 -6.28 -4.66 7.17
N ALA A 28 -5.33 -4.47 8.08
CA ALA A 28 -3.93 -4.17 7.77
C ALA A 28 -3.31 -5.20 6.84
N GLU A 29 -3.52 -6.51 7.10
CA GLU A 29 -3.04 -7.58 6.21
C GLU A 29 -3.62 -7.47 4.79
N LYS A 30 -4.91 -7.18 4.65
CA LYS A 30 -5.57 -7.01 3.35
C LYS A 30 -5.03 -5.79 2.61
N LEU A 31 -4.83 -4.69 3.33
CA LEU A 31 -4.28 -3.45 2.77
C LEU A 31 -2.83 -3.64 2.31
N ALA A 32 -2.01 -4.38 3.06
CA ALA A 32 -0.66 -4.75 2.67
C ALA A 32 -0.66 -5.56 1.35
N ASP A 33 -1.52 -6.58 1.24
CA ASP A 33 -1.66 -7.38 0.02
C ASP A 33 -2.14 -6.56 -1.20
N VAL A 34 -2.98 -5.56 -0.97
CA VAL A 34 -3.40 -4.62 -2.02
C VAL A 34 -2.22 -3.74 -2.44
N ALA A 35 -1.46 -3.21 -1.48
CA ALA A 35 -0.34 -2.32 -1.74
C ALA A 35 0.75 -3.00 -2.58
N ILE A 36 1.16 -4.21 -2.21
CA ILE A 36 2.17 -5.00 -2.94
C ILE A 36 1.72 -5.22 -4.40
N ARG A 37 0.51 -5.78 -4.61
CA ARG A 37 -0.03 -6.03 -5.95
C ARG A 37 -0.15 -4.76 -6.79
N ARG A 38 -0.53 -3.64 -6.18
CA ARG A 38 -0.64 -2.35 -6.87
C ARG A 38 0.72 -1.80 -7.25
N TRP A 39 1.69 -1.91 -6.35
CA TRP A 39 3.06 -1.46 -6.57
C TRP A 39 3.72 -2.19 -7.74
N GLU A 40 3.65 -3.52 -7.75
CA GLU A 40 4.20 -4.36 -8.82
C GLU A 40 3.52 -4.10 -10.17
N SER A 41 2.18 -4.00 -10.16
CA SER A 41 1.42 -3.81 -11.40
C SER A 41 1.47 -2.38 -11.94
N PHE A 42 1.93 -1.40 -11.16
CA PHE A 42 2.02 0.00 -11.60
C PHE A 42 2.95 0.15 -12.79
N GLU A 43 4.12 -0.48 -12.77
CA GLU A 43 5.09 -0.40 -13.87
C GLU A 43 4.50 -0.91 -15.18
N ARG A 44 3.70 -1.98 -15.12
CA ARG A 44 3.01 -2.54 -16.29
C ARG A 44 1.90 -1.63 -16.81
N ARG A 45 1.17 -0.94 -15.92
CA ARG A 45 -0.01 -0.13 -16.26
C ARG A 45 0.32 1.31 -16.64
N SER A 46 1.44 1.84 -16.16
CA SER A 46 1.82 3.24 -16.34
C SER A 46 2.66 3.45 -17.61
N LYS A 47 2.37 4.55 -18.33
CA LYS A 47 3.17 4.96 -19.49
C LYS A 47 4.61 5.27 -19.03
N PRO A 48 5.66 4.76 -19.71
CA PRO A 48 7.05 4.91 -19.27
C PRO A 48 7.47 6.37 -18.98
N ASN A 49 7.02 7.32 -19.79
CA ASN A 49 7.33 8.75 -19.66
C ASN A 49 6.52 9.50 -18.59
N LYS A 50 5.63 8.81 -17.86
CA LYS A 50 4.79 9.41 -16.81
C LYS A 50 4.96 8.70 -15.46
N ARG A 51 5.99 7.87 -15.28
CA ARG A 51 6.25 7.17 -14.02
C ARG A 51 6.84 8.14 -13.00
N THR A 52 6.01 8.67 -12.13
CA THR A 52 6.45 9.51 -11.01
C THR A 52 6.03 8.88 -9.69
N TYR A 53 6.83 9.10 -8.64
CA TYR A 53 6.48 8.66 -7.28
C TYR A 53 5.09 9.15 -6.88
N ARG A 54 4.75 10.42 -7.17
CA ARG A 54 3.43 10.99 -6.90
C ARG A 54 2.29 10.19 -7.56
N LEU A 55 2.49 9.73 -8.80
CA LEU A 55 1.49 8.91 -9.50
C LEU A 55 1.39 7.50 -8.94
N ARG A 56 2.50 6.93 -8.45
CA ARG A 56 2.48 5.65 -7.71
C ARG A 56 1.68 5.78 -6.42
N ILE A 57 1.92 6.82 -5.62
CA ILE A 57 1.15 7.07 -4.39
C ILE A 57 -0.33 7.25 -4.72
N HIS A 58 -0.66 8.01 -5.77
CA HIS A 58 -2.05 8.17 -6.19
C HIS A 58 -2.69 6.83 -6.60
N ASP A 59 -2.00 5.95 -7.34
CA ASP A 59 -2.53 4.62 -7.68
C ASP A 59 -2.69 3.73 -6.42
N LEU A 60 -1.78 3.81 -5.46
CA LEU A 60 -1.91 3.14 -4.17
C LEU A 60 -3.17 3.60 -3.43
N VAL A 61 -3.40 4.92 -3.31
CA VAL A 61 -4.62 5.46 -2.68
C VAL A 61 -5.88 4.87 -3.32
N GLN A 62 -5.93 4.82 -4.65
CA GLN A 62 -7.07 4.23 -5.37
C GLN A 62 -7.22 2.73 -5.09
N GLY A 63 -6.11 1.99 -5.05
CA GLY A 63 -6.11 0.58 -4.70
C GLY A 63 -6.61 0.31 -3.29
N LEU A 64 -6.10 1.04 -2.30
CA LEU A 64 -6.48 0.91 -0.90
C LEU A 64 -7.97 1.22 -0.70
N ARG A 65 -8.48 2.29 -1.31
CA ARG A 65 -9.91 2.63 -1.26
C ARG A 65 -10.82 1.53 -1.82
N GLN A 66 -10.39 0.87 -2.90
CA GLN A 66 -11.15 -0.22 -3.52
C GLN A 66 -11.05 -1.54 -2.74
N GLY A 67 -9.94 -1.77 -2.05
CA GLY A 67 -9.70 -3.00 -1.28
C GLY A 67 -10.19 -2.95 0.16
N ALA A 68 -10.52 -1.76 0.67
CA ALA A 68 -10.98 -1.58 2.03
C ALA A 68 -12.47 -1.98 2.19
N PRO A 69 -12.85 -2.59 3.33
CA PRO A 69 -14.25 -2.94 3.58
C PRO A 69 -15.16 -1.70 3.58
N PHE A 70 -16.43 -1.88 3.20
CA PHE A 70 -17.40 -0.79 3.05
C PHE A 70 -17.76 -0.08 4.37
N ASP A 71 -17.49 -0.68 5.54
CA ASP A 71 -17.90 -0.17 6.85
C ASP A 71 -17.04 0.97 7.41
N LEU A 72 -16.26 1.65 6.57
CA LEU A 72 -15.38 2.76 6.95
C LEU A 72 -16.08 4.11 7.02
N ILE A 73 -17.32 4.11 7.48
CA ILE A 73 -18.22 5.28 7.54
C ILE A 73 -17.63 6.42 8.39
N TYR A 74 -16.66 6.10 9.27
CA TYR A 74 -16.00 7.03 10.18
C TYR A 74 -14.50 7.23 9.90
N LEU A 75 -14.01 6.89 8.71
CA LEU A 75 -12.61 7.11 8.41
C LEU A 75 -12.30 8.62 8.36
N GLU A 76 -11.24 9.03 9.04
CA GLU A 76 -10.77 10.41 8.97
C GLU A 76 -10.43 10.80 7.52
N PRO A 77 -10.79 12.02 7.08
CA PRO A 77 -10.36 12.54 5.79
C PRO A 77 -8.83 12.39 5.61
N GLY A 78 -8.41 11.82 4.48
CA GLY A 78 -7.00 11.65 4.16
C GLY A 78 -6.31 10.44 4.78
N ALA A 79 -7.00 9.59 5.54
CA ALA A 79 -6.40 8.40 6.14
C ALA A 79 -5.75 7.46 5.11
N PHE A 80 -6.37 7.29 3.93
CA PHE A 80 -5.78 6.50 2.84
C PHE A 80 -4.56 7.18 2.21
N GLU A 81 -4.55 8.50 2.10
CA GLU A 81 -3.42 9.27 1.59
C GLU A 81 -2.20 9.17 2.51
N ARG A 82 -2.41 9.26 3.83
CA ARG A 82 -1.34 9.04 4.82
C ARG A 82 -0.80 7.62 4.76
N LEU A 83 -1.70 6.63 4.80
CA LEU A 83 -1.31 5.23 4.73
C LEU A 83 -0.57 4.90 3.43
N ALA A 84 -1.07 5.37 2.28
CA ALA A 84 -0.40 5.16 0.99
C ALA A 84 0.99 5.79 0.93
N SER A 85 1.18 6.94 1.58
CA SER A 85 2.49 7.61 1.66
C SER A 85 3.47 6.77 2.48
N ARG A 86 3.06 6.28 3.67
CA ARG A 86 3.86 5.39 4.51
C ARG A 86 4.21 4.08 3.79
N PHE A 87 3.23 3.48 3.12
CA PHE A 87 3.46 2.29 2.30
C PHE A 87 4.45 2.54 1.17
N GLY A 88 4.34 3.67 0.48
CA GLY A 88 5.29 4.06 -0.56
C GLY A 88 6.72 4.18 -0.06
N GLU A 89 6.93 4.66 1.17
CA GLU A 89 8.25 4.70 1.80
C GLU A 89 8.81 3.29 2.06
N VAL A 90 8.00 2.37 2.58
CA VAL A 90 8.42 0.98 2.78
C VAL A 90 8.76 0.31 1.45
N LEU A 91 7.89 0.47 0.45
CA LEU A 91 7.99 -0.14 -0.88
C LEU A 91 9.11 0.44 -1.76
N THR A 92 9.70 1.58 -1.38
CA THR A 92 10.88 2.14 -2.05
C THR A 92 12.20 1.81 -1.36
N ARG A 93 12.16 1.40 -0.07
CA ARG A 93 13.35 1.10 0.73
C ARG A 93 13.78 -0.36 0.64
N LEU A 94 12.86 -1.26 0.30
CA LEU A 94 13.15 -2.70 0.16
C LEU A 94 13.53 -3.01 -1.31
N PRO A 95 14.65 -3.75 -1.51
CA PRO A 95 15.30 -3.93 -2.82
C PRO A 95 14.51 -4.77 -3.83
#